data_AF-A0A2A5C2U8-F1
#
_entry.id   AF-A0A2A5C2U8-F1
#
_cell.length_a   1.000
_cell.length_b   1.000
_cell.length_c   1.000
_cell.angle_alpha   90.00
_cell.angle_beta   90.00
_cell.angle_gamma   90.00
#
_symmetry.space_group_name_H-M   'P 1'
#
loop_
_entity.id
_entity.type
_entity.pdbx_description
1 polymer ?
#
loop_
_entity_poly.entity_id
_entity_poly.type
_entity_poly.pdbx_seq_one_letter_code
_entity_poly.pdbx_strand_id
1 'polypeptide(L)'
;MKKVLPLALIFSFQFVGASTFENDLTNAAHERTTHQVNYDGRYISIQYPNGDVPDNIGVCTDLIIRSYRSLGSDLQKLVHEDMLVNFSLYPSKRIWRLSKTDKNIDHRRVPNLQVFFSRFGQVLTISKKIKDYHSG
;
A
#
# COMPACT_ATOMS: atom_id res chain seq x y z
N MET A 1 -36.05 -39.40 -44.04
CA MET A 1 -36.01 -39.27 -42.57
C MET A 1 -34.71 -38.58 -42.18
N LYS A 2 -34.73 -37.27 -41.89
CA LYS A 2 -33.53 -36.50 -41.52
C LYS A 2 -33.46 -36.40 -40.00
N LYS A 3 -32.46 -37.04 -39.39
CA LYS A 3 -32.18 -36.93 -37.94
C LYS A 3 -31.41 -35.64 -37.71
N VAL A 4 -31.98 -34.73 -36.92
CA VAL A 4 -31.31 -33.50 -36.47
C VAL A 4 -30.74 -33.80 -35.09
N LEU A 5 -29.42 -33.72 -34.95
CA LEU A 5 -28.70 -33.92 -33.69
C LEU A 5 -28.54 -32.55 -33.02
N PRO A 6 -28.91 -32.35 -31.73
CA PRO A 6 -28.74 -31.06 -31.09
C PRO A 6 -27.27 -30.90 -30.67
N LEU A 7 -26.64 -29.82 -31.13
CA LEU A 7 -25.31 -29.40 -30.74
C LEU A 7 -25.39 -28.81 -29.33
N ALA A 8 -24.97 -29.56 -28.32
CA ALA A 8 -24.88 -29.07 -26.95
C ALA A 8 -23.67 -28.13 -26.82
N LEU A 9 -23.93 -26.84 -26.66
CA LEU A 9 -22.91 -25.82 -26.39
C LEU A 9 -22.47 -25.95 -24.92
N ILE A 10 -21.30 -26.55 -24.68
CA ILE A 10 -20.72 -26.66 -23.34
C ILE A 10 -20.08 -25.31 -23.00
N PHE A 11 -20.75 -24.52 -22.15
CA PHE A 11 -20.17 -23.30 -21.59
C PHE A 11 -19.27 -23.69 -20.41
N SER A 12 -17.98 -23.84 -20.67
CA SER A 12 -16.98 -24.06 -19.62
C SER A 12 -16.82 -22.78 -18.81
N PHE A 13 -17.45 -22.74 -17.64
CA PHE A 13 -17.23 -21.68 -16.64
C PHE A 13 -15.81 -21.84 -16.10
N GLN A 14 -14.87 -21.06 -16.61
CA GLN A 14 -13.54 -20.98 -16.00
C GLN A 14 -13.66 -20.19 -14.71
N PHE A 15 -13.52 -20.89 -13.58
CA PHE A 15 -13.30 -20.25 -12.29
C PHE A 15 -11.94 -19.55 -12.32
N VAL A 16 -11.95 -18.26 -12.64
CA VAL A 16 -10.81 -17.39 -12.35
C VAL A 16 -10.84 -17.15 -10.84
N GLY A 17 -9.98 -17.82 -10.09
CA GLY A 17 -9.76 -17.51 -8.68
C GLY A 17 -9.06 -16.16 -8.61
N ALA A 18 -9.79 -15.10 -8.26
CA ALA A 18 -9.16 -13.83 -7.90
C ALA A 18 -8.23 -14.07 -6.70
N SER A 19 -6.97 -13.63 -6.82
CA SER A 19 -6.11 -13.49 -5.65
C SER A 19 -6.80 -12.57 -4.65
N THR A 20 -6.69 -12.90 -3.36
CA THR A 20 -7.16 -11.99 -2.32
C THR A 20 -6.23 -10.78 -2.29
N PHE A 21 -6.75 -9.63 -1.84
CA PHE A 21 -5.99 -8.38 -1.75
C PHE A 21 -4.66 -8.56 -0.97
N GLU A 22 -4.66 -9.42 0.05
CA GLU A 22 -3.49 -9.74 0.85
C GLU A 22 -2.39 -10.39 0.00
N ASN A 23 -2.74 -11.36 -0.86
CA ASN A 23 -1.80 -12.01 -1.76
C ASN A 23 -1.24 -11.01 -2.79
N ASP A 24 -2.09 -10.13 -3.32
CA ASP A 24 -1.67 -9.12 -4.29
C ASP A 24 -0.69 -8.12 -3.66
N LEU A 25 -0.95 -7.69 -2.42
CA LEU A 25 -0.09 -6.78 -1.70
C LEU A 25 1.25 -7.42 -1.35
N THR A 26 1.24 -8.68 -0.89
CA THR A 26 2.44 -9.46 -0.61
C THR A 26 3.26 -9.68 -1.87
N ASN A 27 2.62 -10.04 -3.00
CA ASN A 27 3.30 -10.20 -4.28
C ASN A 27 3.90 -8.89 -4.78
N ALA A 28 3.19 -7.77 -4.66
CA ALA A 28 3.71 -6.45 -5.00
C ALA A 28 4.92 -6.07 -4.11
N ALA A 29 4.88 -6.39 -2.82
CA ALA A 29 6.01 -6.15 -1.91
C ALA A 29 7.21 -7.04 -2.25
N HIS A 30 6.99 -8.30 -2.62
CA HIS A 30 8.06 -9.18 -3.08
C HIS A 30 8.66 -8.71 -4.40
N GLU A 31 7.84 -8.28 -5.36
CA GLU A 31 8.30 -7.72 -6.64
C GLU A 31 9.25 -6.55 -6.41
N ARG A 32 8.93 -5.64 -5.47
CA ARG A 32 9.80 -4.51 -5.11
C ARG A 32 11.21 -4.92 -4.70
N THR A 33 11.39 -6.11 -4.11
CA THR A 33 12.71 -6.60 -3.69
C THR A 33 13.63 -6.96 -4.86
N THR A 34 13.09 -7.10 -6.07
CA THR A 34 13.87 -7.37 -7.28
C THR A 34 14.50 -6.11 -7.88
N HIS A 35 14.13 -4.92 -7.38
CA HIS A 35 14.63 -3.64 -7.87
C HIS A 35 15.93 -3.24 -7.19
N GLN A 36 16.83 -2.64 -7.94
CA GLN A 36 18.04 -2.04 -7.38
C GLN A 36 17.71 -0.66 -6.80
N VAL A 37 17.67 -0.57 -5.47
CA VAL A 37 17.34 0.66 -4.74
C VAL A 37 18.46 1.00 -3.76
N ASN A 38 18.91 2.25 -3.79
CA ASN A 38 19.80 2.81 -2.77
C ASN A 38 18.96 3.35 -1.60
N TYR A 39 19.34 2.99 -0.37
CA TYR A 39 18.66 3.53 0.81
C TYR A 39 18.97 5.01 0.96
N ASP A 40 17.95 5.86 0.77
CA ASP A 40 18.11 7.32 0.77
C ASP A 40 16.87 8.02 1.35
N GLY A 41 17.02 8.53 2.57
CA GLY A 41 15.98 9.22 3.31
C GLY A 41 15.96 10.74 3.12
N ARG A 42 16.69 11.30 2.14
CA ARG A 42 16.73 12.76 1.95
C ARG A 42 15.35 13.32 1.60
N TYR A 43 15.13 14.57 1.97
CA TYR A 43 13.93 15.30 1.56
C TYR A 43 13.98 15.63 0.07
N ILE A 44 12.89 15.37 -0.65
CA ILE A 44 12.75 15.67 -2.08
C ILE A 44 11.35 16.23 -2.30
N SER A 45 11.25 17.35 -3.03
CA SER A 45 9.96 17.83 -3.51
C SER A 45 9.48 16.95 -4.64
N ILE A 46 8.24 16.46 -4.54
CA ILE A 46 7.65 15.52 -5.50
C ILE A 46 6.30 16.06 -5.97
N GLN A 47 5.79 15.49 -7.06
CA GLN A 47 4.46 15.83 -7.57
C GLN A 47 3.37 15.42 -6.58
N TYR A 48 2.16 15.96 -6.77
CA TYR A 48 1.00 15.55 -5.98
C TYR A 48 -0.28 15.73 -6.82
N PRO A 49 -1.18 14.72 -6.87
CA PRO A 49 -1.04 13.38 -6.30
C PRO A 49 -0.06 12.51 -7.11
N ASN A 50 0.13 11.24 -6.70
CA ASN A 50 0.99 10.26 -7.37
C ASN A 50 2.46 10.67 -7.54
N GLY A 51 2.98 11.54 -6.69
CA GLY A 51 4.41 11.78 -6.60
C GLY A 51 5.16 10.58 -6.02
N ASP A 52 6.39 10.40 -6.49
CA ASP A 52 7.35 9.45 -5.96
C ASP A 52 8.73 10.08 -5.98
N VAL A 53 9.63 9.57 -5.16
CA VAL A 53 11.07 9.81 -5.29
C VAL A 53 11.61 9.04 -6.50
N PRO A 54 12.82 9.35 -7.01
CA PRO A 54 13.42 8.59 -8.10
C PRO A 54 13.41 7.07 -7.85
N ASP A 55 13.17 6.29 -8.89
CA ASP A 55 12.93 4.84 -8.77
C ASP A 55 14.10 4.08 -8.12
N ASN A 56 15.32 4.57 -8.34
CA ASN A 56 16.57 4.00 -7.84
C ASN A 56 16.89 4.36 -6.39
N ILE A 57 16.02 5.11 -5.71
CA ILE A 57 16.17 5.43 -4.28
C ILE A 57 14.89 5.13 -3.50
N GLY A 58 15.04 4.95 -2.18
CA GLY A 58 13.90 4.83 -1.29
C GLY A 58 14.30 4.47 0.15
N VAL A 59 13.29 4.41 1.01
CA VAL A 59 13.37 3.91 2.39
C VAL A 59 12.32 2.82 2.62
N CYS A 60 12.20 2.33 3.86
CA CYS A 60 11.26 1.27 4.23
C CYS A 60 9.81 1.59 3.85
N THR A 61 9.36 2.84 3.97
CA THR A 61 7.99 3.26 3.65
C THR A 61 7.75 3.32 2.15
N ASP A 62 8.77 3.62 1.33
CA ASP A 62 8.63 3.72 -0.12
C ASP A 62 8.32 2.35 -0.76
N LEU A 63 8.79 1.25 -0.15
CA LEU A 63 8.36 -0.09 -0.52
C LEU A 63 6.85 -0.23 -0.35
N ILE A 64 6.32 0.10 0.84
CA ILE A 64 4.88 0.03 1.13
C ILE A 64 4.08 0.92 0.17
N ILE A 65 4.51 2.17 -0.03
CA ILE A 65 3.86 3.13 -0.92
C ILE A 65 3.78 2.58 -2.35
N ARG A 66 4.89 2.08 -2.90
CA ARG A 66 4.93 1.55 -4.26
C ARG A 66 4.12 0.27 -4.41
N SER A 67 4.10 -0.61 -3.39
CA SER A 67 3.27 -1.83 -3.40
C SER A 67 1.77 -1.53 -3.37
N TYR A 68 1.31 -0.55 -2.58
CA TYR A 68 -0.09 -0.12 -2.65
C TYR A 68 -0.41 0.55 -3.99
N ARG A 69 0.55 1.32 -4.54
CA ARG A 69 0.36 2.01 -5.82
C ARG A 69 0.23 1.07 -6.99
N SER A 70 0.96 -0.05 -7.02
CA SER A 70 0.78 -1.07 -8.07
C SER A 70 -0.62 -1.72 -8.03
N LEU A 71 -1.31 -1.62 -6.89
CA LEU A 71 -2.70 -2.07 -6.72
C LEU A 71 -3.72 -0.91 -6.88
N GLY A 72 -3.29 0.25 -7.37
CA GLY A 72 -4.15 1.40 -7.63
C GLY A 72 -4.42 2.31 -6.43
N SER A 73 -3.73 2.13 -5.30
CA SER A 73 -3.90 2.95 -4.10
C SER A 73 -2.76 3.95 -3.91
N ASP A 74 -3.06 5.26 -3.96
CA ASP A 74 -2.07 6.31 -3.72
C ASP A 74 -2.00 6.72 -2.25
N LEU A 75 -1.11 6.06 -1.48
CA LEU A 75 -0.88 6.40 -0.08
C LEU A 75 -0.38 7.84 0.12
N GLN A 76 0.26 8.48 -0.88
CA GLN A 76 0.61 9.89 -0.79
C GLN A 76 -0.64 10.75 -0.60
N LYS A 77 -1.62 10.58 -1.49
CA LYS A 77 -2.90 11.29 -1.43
C LYS A 77 -3.68 10.95 -0.18
N LEU A 78 -3.88 9.66 0.10
CA LEU A 78 -4.73 9.20 1.19
C LEU A 78 -4.23 9.68 2.57
N VAL A 79 -2.93 9.55 2.83
CA VAL A 79 -2.35 10.00 4.10
C VAL A 79 -2.41 11.53 4.20
N HIS A 80 -2.04 12.24 3.14
CA HIS A 80 -2.02 13.71 3.17
C HIS A 80 -3.43 14.29 3.39
N GLU A 81 -4.43 13.76 2.71
CA GLU A 81 -5.82 14.23 2.83
C GLU A 81 -6.40 13.96 4.22
N ASP A 82 -6.17 12.79 4.82
CA ASP A 82 -6.59 12.55 6.21
C ASP A 82 -5.84 13.47 7.19
N MET A 83 -4.55 13.69 6.98
CA MET A 83 -3.78 14.60 7.83
C MET A 83 -4.22 16.06 7.71
N LEU A 84 -4.73 16.51 6.55
CA LEU A 84 -5.22 17.89 6.39
C LEU A 84 -6.37 18.21 7.34
N VAL A 85 -7.27 17.25 7.54
CA VAL A 85 -8.43 17.41 8.42
C VAL A 85 -8.16 16.96 9.85
N ASN A 86 -7.20 16.05 10.07
CA ASN A 86 -6.94 15.40 11.36
C ASN A 86 -5.50 15.59 11.90
N PHE A 87 -4.82 16.68 11.55
CA PHE A 87 -3.38 16.88 11.84
C PHE A 87 -2.99 16.64 13.31
N SER A 88 -3.85 16.98 14.27
CA SER A 88 -3.62 16.81 15.70
C SER A 88 -3.54 15.35 16.15
N LEU A 89 -4.13 14.41 15.40
CA LEU A 89 -4.05 12.98 15.67
C LEU A 89 -2.69 12.39 15.29
N TYR A 90 -1.99 13.06 14.39
CA TYR A 90 -0.68 12.63 13.90
C TYR A 90 0.42 13.16 14.82
N PRO A 91 1.52 12.41 15.01
CA PRO A 91 2.56 12.80 15.95
C PRO A 91 3.47 13.92 15.41
N SER A 92 3.11 14.55 14.30
CA SER A 92 3.99 15.45 13.54
C SER A 92 4.43 16.69 14.35
N LYS A 93 3.52 17.28 15.13
CA LYS A 93 3.86 18.37 16.05
C LYS A 93 4.80 17.93 17.17
N ARG A 94 4.60 16.72 17.70
CA ARG A 94 5.38 16.18 18.83
C ARG A 94 6.78 15.74 18.41
N ILE A 95 6.92 15.11 17.24
CA ILE A 95 8.20 14.55 16.78
C ILE A 95 9.05 15.58 16.02
N TRP A 96 8.42 16.37 15.13
CA TRP A 96 9.14 17.27 14.22
C TRP A 96 8.79 18.75 14.40
N ARG A 97 7.96 19.11 15.39
CA ARG A 97 7.52 20.49 15.65
C ARG A 97 6.80 21.15 14.46
N LEU A 98 6.21 20.35 13.58
CA LEU A 98 5.46 20.85 12.43
C LEU A 98 4.09 21.38 12.84
N SER A 99 3.65 22.43 12.17
CA SER A 99 2.33 23.06 12.36
C SER A 99 1.34 22.73 11.23
N LYS A 100 1.80 22.09 10.15
CA LYS A 100 1.00 21.74 8.97
C LYS A 100 1.51 20.46 8.31
N THR A 101 0.68 19.90 7.45
CA THR A 101 1.00 18.78 6.57
C THR A 101 2.05 19.13 5.52
N ASP A 102 2.72 18.11 4.99
CA ASP A 102 3.66 18.22 3.88
C ASP A 102 3.51 17.02 2.93
N LYS A 103 2.81 17.25 1.83
CA LYS A 103 2.52 16.26 0.78
C LYS A 103 3.76 15.58 0.19
N ASN A 104 4.94 16.18 0.34
CA ASN A 104 6.19 15.61 -0.15
C ASN A 104 6.70 14.46 0.73
N ILE A 105 6.32 14.40 2.00
CA ILE A 105 6.94 13.49 2.98
C ILE A 105 5.97 12.83 3.97
N ASP A 106 4.72 13.28 4.08
CA ASP A 106 3.76 12.78 5.08
C ASP A 106 3.61 11.26 5.06
N HIS A 107 3.36 10.70 3.87
CA HIS A 107 3.25 9.25 3.62
C HIS A 107 4.56 8.48 3.78
N ARG A 108 5.72 9.15 3.72
CA ARG A 108 7.05 8.52 3.87
C ARG A 108 7.48 8.41 5.34
N ARG A 109 6.70 8.94 6.29
CA ARG A 109 7.01 8.90 7.73
C ARG A 109 6.31 7.72 8.41
N VAL A 110 7.09 6.80 8.95
CA VAL A 110 6.58 5.61 9.68
C VAL A 110 5.53 5.99 10.75
N PRO A 111 5.75 6.99 11.64
CA PRO A 111 4.75 7.35 12.64
C PRO A 111 3.43 7.87 12.06
N ASN A 112 3.46 8.48 10.87
CA ASN A 112 2.24 8.91 10.20
C ASN A 112 1.48 7.71 9.62
N LEU A 113 2.19 6.78 8.95
CA LEU A 113 1.57 5.55 8.45
C LEU A 113 0.96 4.70 9.57
N GLN A 114 1.60 4.61 10.73
CA GLN A 114 1.04 3.91 11.90
C GLN A 114 -0.32 4.49 12.32
N VAL A 115 -0.44 5.82 12.37
CA VAL A 115 -1.71 6.49 12.69
C VAL A 115 -2.73 6.25 11.58
N PHE A 116 -2.35 6.43 10.32
CA PHE A 116 -3.22 6.22 9.17
C PHE A 116 -3.79 4.79 9.14
N PHE A 117 -2.94 3.76 9.22
CA PHE A 117 -3.39 2.37 9.21
C PHE A 117 -4.17 1.98 10.48
N SER A 118 -3.91 2.61 11.63
CA SER A 118 -4.75 2.37 12.82
C SER A 118 -6.16 2.98 12.66
N ARG A 119 -6.32 4.02 11.83
CA ARG A 119 -7.59 4.69 11.58
C ARG A 119 -8.43 4.00 10.50
N PHE A 120 -7.78 3.46 9.47
CA PHE A 120 -8.43 2.90 8.28
C PHE A 120 -8.26 1.39 8.12
N GLY A 121 -7.46 0.75 8.97
CA GLY A 121 -7.23 -0.69 8.98
C GLY A 121 -7.62 -1.32 10.31
N GLN A 122 -7.26 -2.59 10.47
CA GLN A 122 -7.44 -3.35 11.70
C GLN A 122 -6.14 -3.41 12.49
N VAL A 123 -6.19 -2.99 13.75
CA VAL A 123 -5.07 -3.18 14.68
C VAL A 123 -5.14 -4.60 15.25
N LEU A 124 -4.19 -5.44 14.86
CA LEU A 124 -4.08 -6.81 15.38
C LEU A 124 -3.39 -6.81 16.76
N THR A 125 -3.73 -7.80 17.58
CA THR A 125 -3.11 -7.97 18.90
C THR A 125 -1.66 -8.40 18.76
N ILE A 126 -0.75 -7.67 19.40
CA ILE A 126 0.66 -8.04 19.47
C ILE A 126 0.81 -9.19 20.48
N SER A 127 1.20 -10.36 20.00
CA SER A 127 1.40 -11.56 20.82
C SER A 127 2.86 -11.97 20.88
N LYS A 128 3.23 -12.76 21.89
CA LYS A 128 4.54 -13.44 21.95
C LYS A 128 4.48 -14.87 21.39
N LYS A 129 3.30 -15.36 21.01
CA LYS A 129 3.13 -16.72 20.48
C LYS A 129 3.36 -16.70 18.97
N ILE A 130 4.30 -17.54 18.51
CA ILE A 130 4.67 -17.64 17.09
C ILE A 130 3.45 -17.95 16.21
N LYS A 131 2.55 -18.83 16.68
CA LYS A 131 1.34 -19.24 15.94
C LYS A 131 0.33 -18.11 15.66
N ASP A 132 0.45 -16.97 16.32
CA ASP A 132 -0.44 -15.82 16.11
C ASP A 132 0.06 -14.94 14.95
N TYR A 133 1.23 -15.26 14.38
CA TYR A 133 1.81 -14.62 13.20
C TYR A 133 1.75 -15.57 12.00
N HIS A 134 1.13 -15.09 10.92
CA HIS A 134 1.14 -15.79 9.64
C HIS A 134 2.11 -15.08 8.70
N SER A 135 2.94 -15.86 8.00
CA SER A 135 3.58 -15.35 6.79
C SER A 135 2.48 -14.95 5.81
N GLY A 136 2.67 -13.82 5.14
CA GLY A 136 1.73 -13.32 4.13
C GLY A 136 1.39 -14.35 3.08
#